data_AF-A0A9E0NBH0-F1
#
_entry.id   AF-A0A9E0NBH0-F1
#
_cell.length_a   1.000
_cell.length_b   1.000
_cell.length_c   1.000
_cell.angle_alpha   90.00
_cell.angle_beta   90.00
_cell.angle_gamma   90.00
#
_symmetry.space_group_name_H-M   'P 1'
#
loop_
_entity.id
_entity.type
_entity.pdbx_description
1 polymer ?
#
loop_
_entity_poly.entity_id
_entity_poly.type
_entity_poly.pdbx_seq_one_letter_code
_entity_poly.pdbx_strand_id
1 'polypeptide(L)'
;MRAAIPTQPPGPGQRLRALQAVVFGQLGFTGNGEDYHDPRNSFLAEVLRRRVGIPISLSVLVLEVARRIGLAAWGINFPGHFLVGVRDDGDPVVIDPFAGGVVRELDELDSMLRRASGPVAEVDDELLAPTPKAKILQRMLSNLAGIYGQRDDYFGSVEVLEHMQLLDPDNRRIADELERLRAQLEDLN
;
A
#
# COMPACT_ATOMS: atom_id res chain seq x y z
N MET A 1 1.75 33.53 -4.79
CA MET A 1 3.02 33.82 -4.10
C MET A 1 3.85 32.54 -4.07
N ARG A 2 4.95 32.45 -4.83
CA ARG A 2 5.87 31.30 -4.70
C ARG A 2 6.74 31.56 -3.46
N ALA A 3 6.59 30.73 -2.43
CA ALA A 3 7.47 30.79 -1.26
C ALA A 3 8.92 30.54 -1.72
N ALA A 4 9.86 31.33 -1.19
CA ALA A 4 11.28 31.14 -1.43
C ALA A 4 11.68 29.72 -1.00
N ILE A 5 12.42 29.01 -1.86
CA ILE A 5 12.97 27.70 -1.52
C ILE A 5 14.01 27.92 -0.42
N PRO A 6 13.87 27.28 0.76
CA PRO A 6 14.85 27.44 1.84
C PRO A 6 16.25 27.06 1.35
N THR A 7 17.24 27.89 1.67
CA THR A 7 18.63 27.77 1.21
C THR A 7 19.49 26.80 2.03
N GLN A 8 18.96 26.30 3.15
CA GLN A 8 19.59 25.23 3.94
C GLN A 8 18.87 23.90 3.73
N PRO A 9 19.60 22.78 3.67
CA PRO A 9 18.97 21.47 3.69
C PRO A 9 18.13 21.34 4.97
N PRO A 10 16.93 20.76 4.88
CA PRO A 10 16.08 20.56 6.05
C PRO A 10 16.78 19.73 7.12
N GLY A 11 16.54 20.03 8.39
CA GLY A 11 17.10 19.26 9.52
C GLY A 11 16.40 17.91 9.70
N PRO A 12 16.91 17.03 10.59
CA PRO A 12 16.35 15.71 10.84
C PRO A 12 14.82 15.69 11.03
N GLY A 13 14.15 14.79 10.31
CA GLY A 13 12.70 14.61 10.31
C GLY A 13 11.88 15.77 9.72
N GLN A 14 12.49 16.86 9.24
CA GLN A 14 11.74 18.00 8.71
C GLN A 14 11.11 17.70 7.34
N ARG A 15 11.75 16.88 6.49
CA ARG A 15 11.14 16.44 5.23
C ARG A 15 9.95 15.53 5.49
N LEU A 16 10.08 14.60 6.45
CA LEU A 16 8.97 13.72 6.84
C LEU A 16 7.79 14.53 7.37
N ARG A 17 8.01 15.46 8.31
CA ARG A 17 6.95 16.34 8.84
C ARG A 17 6.28 17.17 7.73
N ALA A 18 7.07 17.71 6.80
CA ALA A 18 6.53 18.46 5.66
C ALA A 18 5.69 17.57 4.73
N LEU A 19 6.15 16.35 4.44
CA LEU A 19 5.40 15.36 3.68
C LEU A 19 4.06 15.05 4.36
N GLN A 20 4.08 14.74 5.66
CA GLN A 20 2.86 14.43 6.41
C GLN A 20 1.87 15.62 6.40
N ALA A 21 2.36 16.82 6.69
CA ALA A 21 1.54 18.03 6.73
C ALA A 21 0.91 18.34 5.37
N VAL A 22 1.62 18.12 4.26
CA VAL A 22 1.09 18.38 2.93
C VAL A 22 0.18 17.25 2.46
N VAL A 23 0.63 15.99 2.50
CA VAL A 23 -0.12 14.85 1.95
C VAL A 23 -1.38 14.57 2.76
N PHE A 24 -1.26 14.44 4.08
CA PHE A 24 -2.38 14.06 4.94
C PHE A 24 -3.13 15.28 5.51
N GLY A 25 -2.44 16.38 5.76
CA GLY A 25 -3.06 17.61 6.26
C GLY A 25 -3.71 18.46 5.18
N GLN A 26 -2.90 19.06 4.29
CA GLN A 26 -3.37 20.04 3.30
C GLN A 26 -4.14 19.41 2.14
N LEU A 27 -3.62 18.30 1.60
CA LEU A 27 -4.27 17.59 0.51
C LEU A 27 -5.40 16.68 1.04
N GLY A 28 -5.32 16.22 2.29
CA GLY A 28 -6.39 15.45 2.93
C GLY A 28 -6.48 14.01 2.42
N PHE A 29 -5.36 13.39 2.03
CA PHE A 29 -5.35 11.96 1.75
C PHE A 29 -5.64 11.18 3.03
N THR A 30 -6.50 10.16 2.95
CA THR A 30 -6.86 9.35 4.13
C THR A 30 -7.23 7.92 3.77
N GLY A 31 -7.15 7.03 4.75
CA GLY A 31 -7.65 5.66 4.64
C GLY A 31 -9.17 5.61 4.47
N ASN A 32 -9.66 4.79 3.55
CA ASN A 32 -11.09 4.54 3.42
C ASN A 32 -11.54 3.48 4.44
N GLY A 33 -11.83 3.92 5.67
CA GLY A 33 -12.36 3.05 6.72
C GLY A 33 -13.86 2.75 6.57
N GLU A 34 -14.61 3.60 5.86
CA GLU A 34 -16.06 3.45 5.67
C GLU A 34 -16.40 2.37 4.64
N ASP A 35 -15.64 2.31 3.54
CA ASP A 35 -15.79 1.32 2.48
C ASP A 35 -14.42 0.79 2.03
N TYR A 36 -13.80 0.01 2.93
CA TYR A 36 -12.45 -0.53 2.73
C TYR A 36 -12.34 -1.38 1.45
N HIS A 37 -13.42 -2.09 1.12
CA HIS A 37 -13.48 -3.02 -0.02
C HIS A 37 -14.01 -2.37 -1.32
N ASP A 38 -14.04 -1.05 -1.42
CA ASP A 38 -14.26 -0.35 -2.69
C ASP A 38 -13.06 -0.58 -3.63
N PRO A 39 -13.22 -1.21 -4.81
CA PRO A 39 -12.11 -1.48 -5.72
C PRO A 39 -11.39 -0.20 -6.18
N ARG A 40 -12.10 0.94 -6.21
CA ARG A 40 -11.52 2.25 -6.52
C ARG A 40 -10.44 2.68 -5.53
N ASN A 41 -10.39 2.11 -4.32
CA ASN A 41 -9.31 2.37 -3.37
C ASN A 41 -7.94 1.82 -3.85
N SER A 42 -7.93 0.90 -4.83
CA SER A 42 -6.70 0.31 -5.39
C SER A 42 -6.25 0.96 -6.70
N PHE A 43 -7.13 1.69 -7.40
CA PHE A 43 -6.79 2.37 -8.65
C PHE A 43 -6.17 3.74 -8.35
N LEU A 44 -4.88 3.93 -8.63
CA LEU A 44 -4.16 5.16 -8.27
C LEU A 44 -4.82 6.44 -8.82
N ALA A 45 -5.42 6.41 -10.01
CA ALA A 45 -6.13 7.56 -10.56
C ALA A 45 -7.38 7.93 -9.72
N GLU A 46 -8.10 6.92 -9.22
CA GLU A 46 -9.23 7.10 -8.30
C GLU A 46 -8.75 7.63 -6.94
N VAL A 47 -7.68 7.05 -6.40
CA VAL A 47 -7.08 7.47 -5.12
C VAL A 47 -6.64 8.93 -5.19
N LEU A 48 -5.98 9.35 -6.27
CA LEU A 48 -5.56 10.75 -6.45
C LEU A 48 -6.74 11.72 -6.55
N ARG A 49 -7.84 11.32 -7.22
CA ARG A 49 -9.01 12.17 -7.40
C ARG A 49 -9.85 12.28 -6.14
N ARG A 50 -10.12 11.14 -5.49
CA ARG A 50 -10.99 11.04 -4.31
C ARG A 50 -10.24 11.31 -3.01
N ARG A 51 -8.92 11.20 -3.03
CA ARG A 51 -8.02 11.33 -1.88
C ARG A 51 -8.30 10.30 -0.77
N VAL A 52 -8.89 9.17 -1.15
CA VAL A 52 -9.11 8.04 -0.26
C VAL A 52 -8.54 6.77 -0.88
N GLY A 53 -7.97 5.90 -0.06
CA GLY A 53 -7.37 4.66 -0.54
C GLY A 53 -7.18 3.61 0.55
N ILE A 54 -6.60 2.47 0.17
CA ILE A 54 -6.15 1.40 1.07
C ILE A 54 -4.67 1.55 1.44
N PRO A 55 -4.15 0.83 2.46
CA PRO A 55 -2.79 1.04 2.97
C PRO A 55 -1.71 1.02 1.89
N ILE A 56 -1.74 0.06 0.97
CA ILE A 56 -0.74 -0.07 -0.08
C ILE A 56 -0.80 1.08 -1.11
N SER A 57 -2.02 1.54 -1.46
CA SER A 57 -2.20 2.60 -2.45
C SER A 57 -1.70 3.97 -1.94
N LEU A 58 -1.99 4.28 -0.67
CA LEU A 58 -1.52 5.48 0.01
C LEU A 58 -0.01 5.41 0.25
N SER A 59 0.52 4.22 0.54
CA SER A 59 1.96 4.00 0.63
C SER A 59 2.67 4.25 -0.70
N VAL A 60 2.13 3.79 -1.83
CA VAL A 60 2.68 4.09 -3.15
C VAL A 60 2.71 5.60 -3.42
N LEU A 61 1.64 6.33 -3.06
CA LEU A 61 1.62 7.79 -3.14
C LEU A 61 2.77 8.41 -2.32
N VAL A 62 2.93 8.00 -1.05
CA VAL A 62 3.99 8.49 -0.16
C VAL A 62 5.37 8.19 -0.72
N LEU A 63 5.63 6.97 -1.19
CA LEU A 63 6.91 6.57 -1.78
C LEU A 63 7.26 7.44 -2.99
N GLU A 64 6.29 7.72 -3.84
CA GLU A 64 6.48 8.56 -5.02
C GLU A 64 6.69 10.04 -4.69
N VAL A 65 6.05 10.56 -3.64
CA VAL A 65 6.32 11.92 -3.13
C VAL A 65 7.71 11.98 -2.50
N ALA A 66 8.05 11.05 -1.62
CA ALA A 66 9.35 10.96 -0.94
C ALA A 66 10.50 10.94 -1.95
N ARG A 67 10.39 10.10 -2.99
CA ARG A 67 11.37 10.01 -4.08
C ARG A 67 11.59 11.36 -4.79
N ARG A 68 10.53 12.14 -5.01
CA ARG A 68 10.60 13.46 -5.69
C ARG A 68 11.24 14.55 -4.84
N ILE A 69 11.14 14.43 -3.50
CA ILE A 69 11.74 15.39 -2.57
C ILE A 69 13.10 14.94 -2.03
N GLY A 70 13.64 13.81 -2.52
CA GLY A 70 14.92 13.25 -2.07
C GLY A 70 14.89 12.67 -0.66
N LEU A 71 13.71 12.26 -0.18
CA LEU A 71 13.55 11.57 1.11
C LEU A 71 13.66 10.07 0.90
N ALA A 72 14.56 9.41 1.65
CA ALA A 72 14.72 7.96 1.58
C ALA A 72 13.51 7.26 2.22
N ALA A 73 12.78 6.48 1.43
CA ALA A 73 11.61 5.74 1.88
C ALA A 73 11.47 4.41 1.12
N TRP A 74 10.91 3.38 1.77
CA TRP A 74 10.63 2.07 1.19
C TRP A 74 9.31 1.49 1.69
N GLY A 75 8.68 0.65 0.86
CA GLY A 75 7.47 -0.06 1.25
C GLY A 75 7.80 -1.26 2.14
N ILE A 76 6.94 -1.52 3.12
CA ILE A 76 7.03 -2.63 4.06
C ILE A 76 5.77 -3.49 3.90
N ASN A 77 5.93 -4.71 3.41
CA ASN A 77 4.85 -5.66 3.22
C ASN A 77 4.48 -6.37 4.53
N PHE A 78 3.88 -5.60 5.44
CA PHE A 78 3.55 -6.05 6.79
C PHE A 78 2.33 -6.98 6.80
N PRO A 79 2.29 -8.05 7.62
CA PRO A 79 1.12 -8.92 7.74
C PRO A 79 -0.14 -8.12 8.10
N GLY A 80 -1.19 -8.30 7.28
CA GLY A 80 -2.47 -7.61 7.45
C GLY A 80 -2.48 -6.12 7.09
N HIS A 81 -1.35 -5.49 6.74
CA HIS A 81 -1.28 -4.05 6.44
C HIS A 81 -0.21 -3.72 5.40
N PHE A 82 0.01 -2.45 5.06
CA PHE A 82 1.18 -2.05 4.29
C PHE A 82 1.69 -0.72 4.84
N LEU A 83 2.98 -0.67 5.14
CA LEU A 83 3.62 0.44 5.85
C LEU A 83 4.74 1.05 5.00
N VAL A 84 5.27 2.18 5.45
CA VAL A 84 6.41 2.83 4.80
C VAL A 84 7.51 3.07 5.83
N GLY A 85 8.70 2.53 5.57
CA GLY A 85 9.90 2.92 6.28
C GLY A 85 10.46 4.21 5.69
N VAL A 86 10.89 5.14 6.54
CA VAL A 86 11.41 6.45 6.15
C VAL A 86 12.70 6.74 6.91
N ARG A 87 13.71 7.27 6.22
CA ARG A 87 14.94 7.78 6.83
C ARG A 87 15.15 9.23 6.41
N ASP A 88 15.05 10.15 7.38
CA ASP A 88 15.25 11.59 7.20
C ASP A 88 16.34 12.10 8.16
N ASP A 89 17.59 11.85 7.79
CA ASP A 89 18.79 12.21 8.57
C ASP A 89 18.75 11.66 10.02
N GLY A 90 18.93 10.33 10.16
CA GLY A 90 18.94 9.64 11.45
C GLY A 90 18.57 8.16 11.33
N ASP A 91 18.04 7.62 12.43
CA ASP A 91 17.47 6.28 12.46
C ASP A 91 16.16 6.20 11.66
N PRO A 92 15.88 5.06 11.03
CA PRO A 92 14.67 4.89 10.27
C PRO A 92 13.43 4.81 11.18
N VAL A 93 12.34 5.39 10.72
CA VAL A 93 11.02 5.29 11.36
C VAL A 93 10.04 4.59 10.44
N VAL A 94 9.03 3.95 11.02
CA VAL A 94 7.92 3.36 10.27
C VAL A 94 6.72 4.29 10.36
N ILE A 95 6.09 4.60 9.23
CA ILE A 95 4.86 5.37 9.18
C ILE A 95 3.72 4.54 8.59
N ASP A 96 2.50 4.90 8.98
CA ASP A 96 1.26 4.30 8.48
C ASP A 96 0.48 5.31 7.62
N PRO A 97 0.62 5.27 6.28
CA PRO A 97 -0.10 6.16 5.37
C PRO A 97 -1.62 6.02 5.42
N PHE A 98 -2.14 4.85 5.83
CA PHE A 98 -3.59 4.67 5.98
C PHE A 98 -4.13 5.46 7.16
N ALA A 99 -3.35 5.57 8.24
CA ALA A 99 -3.67 6.34 9.43
C ALA A 99 -3.10 7.77 9.39
N GLY A 100 -3.07 8.41 8.21
CA GLY A 100 -2.62 9.80 8.08
C GLY A 100 -1.11 10.00 8.22
N GLY A 101 -0.33 8.95 8.00
CA GLY A 101 1.13 8.98 8.04
C GLY A 101 1.70 9.01 9.45
N VAL A 102 0.95 8.65 10.49
CA VAL A 102 1.45 8.57 11.87
C VAL A 102 2.69 7.66 11.95
N VAL A 103 3.66 8.08 12.76
CA VAL A 103 4.81 7.23 13.11
C VAL A 103 4.30 6.11 14.01
N ARG A 104 4.74 4.88 13.73
CA ARG A 104 4.43 3.69 14.52
C ARG A 104 5.63 3.31 15.37
N GLU A 105 5.41 3.23 16.66
CA GLU A 105 6.39 2.71 17.61
C GLU A 105 6.45 1.17 17.54
N LEU A 106 7.54 0.58 18.05
CA LEU A 106 7.78 -0.85 17.94
C LEU A 106 6.69 -1.70 18.63
N ASP A 107 6.17 -1.24 19.77
CA ASP A 107 5.11 -1.91 20.52
C ASP A 107 3.76 -1.89 19.77
N GLU A 108 3.47 -0.83 19.01
CA GLU A 108 2.32 -0.78 18.11
C GLU A 108 2.47 -1.77 16.95
N LEU A 109 3.68 -1.86 16.37
CA LEU A 109 3.98 -2.81 15.30
C LEU A 109 3.86 -4.26 15.80
N ASP A 110 4.40 -4.58 16.97
CA ASP A 110 4.24 -5.90 17.60
C ASP A 110 2.76 -6.23 17.82
N SER A 111 1.99 -5.27 18.30
CA SER A 111 0.55 -5.43 18.50
C SER A 111 -0.20 -5.67 17.19
N MET A 112 0.17 -4.96 16.11
CA MET A 112 -0.38 -5.18 14.77
C MET A 112 -0.03 -6.57 14.26
N LEU A 113 1.22 -6.99 14.42
CA LEU A 113 1.72 -8.29 13.97
C LEU A 113 1.01 -9.43 14.69
N ARG A 114 0.88 -9.35 16.02
CA ARG A 114 0.21 -10.40 16.81
C ARG A 114 -1.26 -10.56 16.43
N ARG A 115 -1.95 -9.48 16.05
CA ARG A 115 -3.32 -9.53 15.53
C ARG A 115 -3.41 -10.23 14.17
N ALA A 116 -2.42 -10.03 13.30
CA ALA A 116 -2.42 -10.58 11.94
C ALA A 116 -1.88 -12.02 11.84
N SER A 117 -0.89 -12.35 12.66
CA SER A 117 -0.08 -13.58 12.54
C SER A 117 -0.11 -14.47 13.79
N GLY A 118 -0.79 -14.06 14.86
CA GLY A 118 -0.95 -14.82 16.10
C GLY A 118 -0.04 -14.35 17.24
N PRO A 119 -0.31 -14.81 18.48
CA PRO A 119 0.19 -14.19 19.71
C PRO A 119 1.70 -14.33 19.94
N VAL A 120 2.40 -15.21 19.23
CA VAL A 120 3.85 -15.46 19.38
C VAL A 120 4.70 -14.76 18.31
N ALA A 121 4.07 -14.03 17.39
CA ALA A 121 4.78 -13.31 16.34
C ALA A 121 5.47 -12.05 16.91
N GLU A 122 6.69 -11.79 16.44
CA GLU A 122 7.53 -10.67 16.87
C GLU A 122 8.10 -9.96 15.64
N VAL A 123 8.23 -8.63 15.73
CA VAL A 123 8.81 -7.83 14.65
C VAL A 123 10.32 -8.05 14.59
N ASP A 124 10.83 -8.32 13.40
CA ASP A 124 12.27 -8.42 13.11
C ASP A 124 12.67 -7.50 11.95
N ASP A 125 13.98 -7.40 11.70
CA ASP A 125 14.53 -6.55 10.64
C ASP A 125 14.13 -7.01 9.23
N GLU A 126 13.88 -8.31 9.04
CA GLU A 126 13.46 -8.86 7.75
C GLU A 126 12.03 -8.42 7.41
N LEU A 127 11.16 -8.38 8.42
CA LEU A 127 9.79 -7.90 8.30
C LEU A 127 9.71 -6.42 7.91
N LEU A 128 10.69 -5.62 8.33
CA LEU A 128 10.76 -4.17 8.06
C LEU A 128 11.60 -3.84 6.81
N ALA A 129 12.12 -4.85 6.12
CA ALA A 129 12.99 -4.67 4.97
C ALA A 129 12.26 -4.07 3.74
N PRO A 130 13.00 -3.39 2.84
CA PRO A 130 12.45 -2.87 1.58
C PRO A 130 11.76 -3.93 0.73
N THR A 131 10.47 -3.71 0.45
CA THR A 131 9.69 -4.56 -0.46
C THR A 131 9.99 -4.22 -1.92
N PRO A 132 10.38 -5.20 -2.76
CA PRO A 132 10.60 -4.97 -4.19
C PRO A 132 9.33 -4.49 -4.91
N LYS A 133 9.48 -3.63 -5.93
CA LYS A 133 8.35 -3.08 -6.70
C LYS A 133 7.41 -4.16 -7.27
N ALA A 134 7.97 -5.27 -7.75
CA ALA A 134 7.20 -6.41 -8.24
C ALA A 134 6.30 -7.01 -7.15
N LYS A 135 6.80 -7.11 -5.91
CA LYS A 135 6.01 -7.59 -4.76
C LYS A 135 4.94 -6.60 -4.33
N ILE A 136 5.19 -5.29 -4.42
CA ILE A 136 4.17 -4.26 -4.21
C ILE A 136 3.05 -4.42 -5.23
N LEU A 137 3.39 -4.57 -6.51
CA LEU A 137 2.38 -4.77 -7.57
C LEU A 137 1.58 -6.06 -7.39
N GLN A 138 2.25 -7.17 -7.06
CA GLN A 138 1.59 -8.44 -6.73
C GLN A 138 0.58 -8.25 -5.58
N ARG A 139 0.98 -7.57 -4.51
CA ARG A 139 0.11 -7.30 -3.37
C ARG A 139 -1.08 -6.40 -3.73
N MET A 140 -0.88 -5.39 -4.59
CA MET A 140 -1.98 -4.55 -5.10
C MET A 140 -3.01 -5.38 -5.88
N LEU A 141 -2.55 -6.27 -6.77
CA LEU A 141 -3.44 -7.17 -7.50
C LEU A 141 -4.13 -8.17 -6.58
N SER A 142 -3.43 -8.74 -5.59
CA SER A 142 -4.05 -9.63 -4.61
C SER A 142 -5.15 -8.95 -3.79
N ASN A 143 -4.97 -7.66 -3.44
CA ASN A 143 -6.03 -6.90 -2.77
C ASN A 143 -7.27 -6.73 -3.66
N LEU A 144 -7.08 -6.42 -4.95
CA LEU A 144 -8.16 -6.33 -5.93
C LEU A 144 -8.86 -7.68 -6.16
N ALA A 145 -8.10 -8.78 -6.28
CA ALA A 145 -8.65 -10.12 -6.42
C ALA A 145 -9.54 -10.49 -5.22
N GLY A 146 -9.08 -10.17 -4.00
CA GLY A 146 -9.87 -10.35 -2.79
C GLY A 146 -11.14 -9.51 -2.78
N ILE A 147 -11.07 -8.25 -3.23
CA ILE A 147 -12.24 -7.37 -3.34
C ILE A 147 -13.26 -7.91 -4.34
N TYR A 148 -12.84 -8.28 -5.56
CA TYR A 148 -13.77 -8.80 -6.56
C TYR A 148 -14.35 -10.15 -6.19
N GLY A 149 -13.55 -11.03 -5.59
CA GLY A 149 -14.05 -12.31 -5.07
C GLY A 149 -15.10 -12.16 -3.96
N GLN A 150 -14.94 -11.17 -3.06
CA GLN A 150 -15.95 -10.89 -2.02
C GLN A 150 -17.25 -10.29 -2.56
N ARG A 151 -17.20 -9.71 -3.76
CA ARG A 151 -18.35 -9.06 -4.41
C ARG A 151 -19.02 -9.95 -5.45
N ASP A 152 -18.55 -11.19 -5.59
CA ASP A 152 -18.93 -12.11 -6.67
C ASP A 152 -18.82 -11.45 -8.07
N ASP A 153 -17.85 -10.54 -8.24
CA ASP A 153 -17.57 -9.87 -9.50
C ASP A 153 -16.65 -10.75 -10.36
N TYR A 154 -17.28 -11.64 -11.12
CA TYR A 154 -16.57 -12.60 -11.97
C TYR A 154 -15.73 -11.92 -13.05
N PHE A 155 -16.22 -10.86 -13.68
CA PHE A 155 -15.50 -10.13 -14.72
C PHE A 155 -14.24 -9.47 -14.14
N GLY A 156 -14.38 -8.72 -13.04
CA GLY A 156 -13.24 -8.10 -12.36
C GLY A 156 -12.22 -9.12 -11.85
N SER A 157 -12.71 -10.28 -11.37
CA SER A 157 -11.85 -11.38 -10.92
C SER A 157 -11.01 -11.96 -12.05
N VAL A 158 -11.61 -12.19 -13.23
CA VAL A 158 -10.88 -12.65 -14.42
C VAL A 158 -9.82 -11.63 -14.83
N GLU A 159 -10.18 -10.36 -14.99
CA GLU A 159 -9.21 -9.32 -15.38
C GLU A 159 -8.00 -9.26 -14.44
N VAL A 160 -8.23 -9.29 -13.12
CA VAL A 160 -7.12 -9.23 -12.16
C VAL A 160 -6.25 -10.47 -12.22
N LEU A 161 -6.84 -11.67 -12.36
CA LEU A 161 -6.08 -12.91 -12.45
C LEU A 161 -5.25 -12.98 -13.73
N GLU A 162 -5.73 -12.45 -14.86
CA GLU A 162 -4.93 -12.31 -16.08
C GLU A 162 -3.67 -11.47 -15.84
N HIS A 163 -3.82 -10.33 -15.16
CA HIS A 163 -2.66 -9.49 -14.80
C HIS A 163 -1.72 -10.19 -13.83
N MET A 164 -2.25 -10.95 -12.86
CA MET A 164 -1.41 -11.74 -11.95
C MET A 164 -0.65 -12.84 -12.69
N GLN A 165 -1.27 -13.50 -13.68
CA GLN A 165 -0.63 -14.51 -14.52
C GLN A 165 0.51 -13.92 -15.37
N LEU A 166 0.38 -12.68 -15.84
CA LEU A 166 1.49 -12.00 -16.53
C LEU A 166 2.69 -11.74 -15.62
N LEU A 167 2.48 -11.56 -14.31
CA LEU A 167 3.55 -11.33 -13.34
C LEU A 167 4.18 -12.63 -12.81
N ASP A 168 3.44 -13.74 -12.87
CA ASP A 168 3.87 -15.06 -12.38
C ASP A 168 3.32 -16.16 -13.31
N PRO A 169 3.88 -16.31 -14.53
CA PRO A 169 3.33 -17.18 -15.57
C PRO A 169 3.30 -18.66 -15.19
N ASP A 170 4.22 -19.08 -14.32
CA ASP A 170 4.36 -20.48 -13.88
C ASP A 170 3.41 -20.85 -12.73
N ASN A 171 2.61 -19.89 -12.25
CA ASN A 171 1.68 -20.10 -11.14
C ASN A 171 0.42 -20.85 -11.57
N ARG A 172 0.48 -22.18 -11.48
CA ARG A 172 -0.64 -23.07 -11.80
C ARG A 172 -1.92 -22.74 -11.06
N ARG A 173 -1.84 -22.28 -9.82
CA ARG A 173 -3.04 -21.90 -9.04
C ARG A 173 -3.80 -20.75 -9.71
N ILE A 174 -3.09 -19.73 -10.21
CA ILE A 174 -3.72 -18.62 -10.93
C ILE A 174 -4.32 -19.12 -12.25
N ALA A 175 -3.59 -19.96 -12.98
CA ALA A 175 -4.06 -20.51 -14.25
C ALA A 175 -5.35 -21.35 -14.09
N ASP A 176 -5.37 -22.28 -13.13
CA ASP A 176 -6.50 -23.16 -12.87
C ASP A 176 -7.73 -22.36 -12.38
N GLU A 177 -7.51 -21.33 -11.56
CA GLU A 177 -8.56 -20.41 -11.10
C GLU A 177 -9.19 -19.61 -12.26
N LEU A 178 -8.34 -19.10 -13.16
CA LEU A 178 -8.75 -18.33 -14.33
C LEU A 178 -9.59 -19.19 -15.29
N GLU A 179 -9.17 -20.44 -15.53
CA GLU A 179 -9.92 -21.39 -16.36
C GLU A 179 -11.31 -21.66 -15.77
N ARG A 180 -11.39 -21.88 -14.44
CA ARG A 180 -12.68 -22.08 -13.76
C ARG A 180 -13.61 -20.87 -13.90
N LEU A 181 -13.11 -19.66 -13.66
CA LEU A 181 -13.92 -18.45 -13.72
C LEU A 181 -14.40 -18.13 -15.14
N ARG A 182 -13.58 -18.41 -16.16
CA ARG A 182 -13.97 -18.26 -17.56
C ARG A 182 -15.11 -19.21 -17.94
N ALA A 183 -15.03 -20.48 -17.53
CA ALA A 183 -16.12 -21.44 -17.75
C ALA A 183 -17.43 -20.98 -17.08
N GLN A 184 -17.35 -20.45 -15.85
CA GLN A 184 -18.52 -19.90 -15.15
C GLN A 184 -19.13 -18.69 -15.86
N LEU A 185 -18.32 -17.83 -16.50
CA LEU A 185 -18.82 -16.70 -17.28
C LEU A 185 -19.48 -17.13 -18.59
N GLU A 186 -19.01 -18.21 -19.22
CA GLU A 186 -19.63 -18.79 -20.41
C GLU A 186 -21.02 -19.36 -20.08
N ASP A 187 -21.19 -20.00 -18.92
CA ASP A 187 -22.47 -20.54 -18.45
C ASP A 187 -23.52 -19.47 -18.07
N LEU A 188 -23.09 -18.21 -17.88
CA LEU A 188 -23.95 -17.08 -17.51
C LEU A 188 -24.48 -16.26 -18.71
N ASN A 189 -24.00 -16.54 -19.92
CA ASN A 189 -24.41 -15.89 -21.18
C ASN A 189 -25.35 -16.78 -22.01
#